data_AF-A8GNZ1-F1
#
_entry.id   AF-A8GNZ1-F1
#
_cell.length_a   1.000
_cell.length_b   1.000
_cell.length_c   1.000
_cell.angle_alpha   90.00
_cell.angle_beta   90.00
_cell.angle_gamma   90.00
#
_symmetry.space_group_name_H-M   'P 1'
#
loop_
_entity.id
_entity.type
_entity.pdbx_description
1 polymer ?
#
loop_
_entity_poly.entity_id
_entity_poly.type
_entity_poly.pdbx_seq_one_letter_code
_entity_poly.pdbx_strand_id
1 'polypeptide(L)' 'MTDKNLNTAVSYYTSMRDKKFEEMATFFHPNIHFIGPLSVMDGKESVVEAAKNFAMFFKIAQSAKIFLLMIK' A
#
# COMPACT_ATOMS: atom_id res chain seq x y z
N MET A 1 5.28 22.58 -6.28
CA MET A 1 5.67 21.55 -5.28
C MET A 1 4.53 20.55 -5.04
N THR A 2 3.27 21.01 -5.07
CA THR A 2 2.04 20.21 -4.97
C THR A 2 1.91 19.13 -6.04
N ASP A 3 2.21 19.45 -7.31
CA ASP A 3 2.00 18.51 -8.41
C ASP A 3 2.92 17.29 -8.36
N LYS A 4 4.17 17.47 -7.88
CA LYS A 4 5.12 16.35 -7.73
C LYS A 4 4.62 15.36 -6.68
N ASN A 5 4.21 15.86 -5.51
CA ASN A 5 3.70 15.01 -4.43
C ASN A 5 2.39 14.32 -4.83
N LEU A 6 1.49 15.04 -5.52
CA LEU A 6 0.25 14.48 -6.05
C LEU A 6 0.53 13.37 -7.06
N ASN A 7 1.41 13.61 -8.03
CA ASN A 7 1.78 12.62 -9.03
C ASN A 7 2.43 11.39 -8.41
N THR A 8 3.33 11.57 -7.43
CA THR A 8 3.92 10.44 -6.68
C THR A 8 2.85 9.63 -5.95
N ALA A 9 1.89 10.28 -5.28
CA ALA A 9 0.81 9.58 -4.60
C ALA A 9 -0.09 8.82 -5.59
N VAL A 10 -0.48 9.46 -6.70
CA VAL A 10 -1.29 8.83 -7.75
C VAL A 10 -0.58 7.61 -8.33
N SER A 11 0.70 7.72 -8.66
CA SER A 11 1.49 6.59 -9.15
C SER A 11 1.58 5.48 -8.11
N TYR A 12 1.93 5.80 -6.85
CA TYR A 12 2.00 4.83 -5.76
C TYR A 12 0.72 4.01 -5.59
N TYR A 13 -0.44 4.67 -5.46
CA TYR A 13 -1.71 3.99 -5.27
C TYR A 13 -2.17 3.23 -6.53
N THR A 14 -1.83 3.73 -7.73
CA THR A 14 -2.10 3.03 -8.98
C THR A 14 -1.30 1.73 -9.05
N SER A 15 0.01 1.77 -8.79
CA SER A 15 0.86 0.57 -8.77
C SER A 15 0.41 -0.43 -7.69
N MET A 16 -0.03 0.04 -6.51
CA MET A 16 -0.59 -0.82 -5.46
C MET A 16 -1.89 -1.52 -5.92
N ARG A 17 -2.84 -0.77 -6.49
CA ARG A 17 -4.11 -1.30 -7.01
C ARG A 17 -3.89 -2.32 -8.12
N ASP A 18 -2.98 -2.02 -9.03
CA ASP A 18 -2.65 -2.86 -10.19
C ASP A 18 -1.68 -4.00 -9.81
N LYS A 19 -1.38 -4.15 -8.50
CA LYS A 19 -0.53 -5.21 -7.91
C LYS A 19 0.90 -5.23 -8.46
N LYS A 20 1.38 -4.08 -8.94
CA LYS A 20 2.76 -3.86 -9.37
C LYS A 20 3.62 -3.46 -8.17
N PHE A 21 3.83 -4.38 -7.25
CA PHE A 21 4.46 -4.09 -5.96
C PHE A 21 5.92 -3.63 -6.07
N GLU A 22 6.66 -4.11 -7.06
CA GLU A 22 8.04 -3.65 -7.30
C GLU A 22 8.06 -2.20 -7.81
N GLU A 23 7.11 -1.81 -8.66
CA GLU A 23 6.93 -0.42 -9.10
C GLU A 23 6.48 0.47 -7.95
N MET A 24 5.52 0.01 -7.14
CA MET A 24 5.08 0.67 -5.92
C MET A 24 6.25 0.95 -4.96
N ALA A 25 7.17 -0.01 -4.80
CA ALA A 25 8.32 0.10 -3.92
C ALA A 25 9.32 1.20 -4.35
N THR A 26 9.32 1.60 -5.62
CA THR A 26 10.19 2.69 -6.12
C THR A 26 9.83 4.05 -5.55
N PHE A 27 8.59 4.20 -5.06
CA PHE A 27 8.13 5.44 -4.42
C PHE A 27 8.47 5.51 -2.93
N PHE A 28 8.99 4.43 -2.33
CA PHE A 28 9.37 4.41 -0.93
C PHE A 28 10.76 4.99 -0.70
N HIS A 29 10.89 5.70 0.42
CA HIS A 29 12.19 6.01 0.98
C HIS A 29 12.86 4.69 1.45
N PRO A 30 14.18 4.51 1.29
CA PRO A 30 14.88 3.30 1.75
C PRO A 30 14.64 2.98 3.22
N ASN A 31 14.60 4.02 4.06
CA ASN A 31 14.33 3.94 5.49
C ASN A 31 12.87 4.30 5.81
N ILE A 32 11.92 3.78 5.04
CA ILE A 32 10.50 3.99 5.31
C ILE A 32 10.12 3.36 6.65
N HIS A 33 9.33 4.10 7.44
CA HIS A 33 8.69 3.62 8.65
C HIS A 33 7.18 3.71 8.45
N PHE A 34 6.54 2.56 8.25
CA PHE A 34 5.10 2.48 8.07
C PHE A 34 4.43 2.26 9.44
N ILE A 35 3.44 3.08 9.74
CA ILE A 35 2.61 2.97 10.94
C ILE A 35 1.17 2.81 10.48
N GLY A 36 0.59 1.65 10.74
CA GLY A 36 -0.82 1.37 10.46
C GLY A 36 -1.55 0.89 11.71
N PRO A 37 -2.89 0.86 11.69
CA PRO A 37 -3.69 0.38 12.83
C PRO A 37 -3.41 -1.07 13.23
N LEU A 38 -2.93 -1.89 12.30
CA LEU A 38 -2.69 -3.32 12.49
C LEU A 38 -1.25 -3.65 12.86
N SER A 39 -0.29 -2.83 12.43
CA SER A 39 1.14 -3.09 12.64
C SER A 39 2.00 -1.87 12.33
N VAL A 40 3.21 -1.90 12.86
CA VAL A 40 4.32 -1.02 12.50
C VAL A 40 5.32 -1.84 11.70
N MET A 41 5.87 -1.28 10.62
CA MET A 41 6.79 -1.96 9.72
C MET A 41 7.93 -1.04 9.30
N ASP A 42 9.15 -1.55 9.43
CA ASP A 42 10.37 -0.87 9.04
C ASP A 42 10.93 -1.43 7.74
N GLY A 43 11.35 -0.52 6.86
CA GLY A 43 12.04 -0.85 5.63
C GLY A 43 11.10 -1.24 4.48
N LYS A 44 11.58 -0.94 3.27
CA LYS A 44 10.87 -1.14 2.01
C LYS A 44 10.34 -2.57 1.86
N GLU A 45 11.17 -3.55 2.19
CA GLU A 45 10.88 -4.98 2.00
C GLU A 45 9.70 -5.45 2.86
N SER A 46 9.69 -5.10 4.14
CA SER A 46 8.60 -5.42 5.07
C SER A 46 7.27 -4.83 4.62
N VAL A 47 7.28 -3.57 4.15
CA VAL A 47 6.06 -2.88 3.67
C VAL A 47 5.55 -3.51 2.37
N VAL A 48 6.44 -3.88 1.45
CA VAL A 48 6.08 -4.54 0.19
C VAL A 48 5.49 -5.92 0.44
N GLU A 49 6.07 -6.69 1.35
CA GLU A 49 5.57 -8.02 1.73
C GLU A 49 4.19 -7.94 2.36
N ALA A 50 3.96 -6.96 3.25
CA ALA A 50 2.64 -6.71 3.80
C ALA A 50 1.61 -6.30 2.74
N ALA A 51 2.00 -5.47 1.76
CA ALA A 51 1.12 -5.10 0.65
C ALA A 51 0.74 -6.31 -0.23
N LYS A 52 1.69 -7.21 -0.50
CA LYS A 52 1.46 -8.48 -1.21
C LYS A 52 0.46 -9.34 -0.46
N ASN A 53 0.70 -9.57 0.83
CA ASN A 53 -0.17 -10.37 1.70
C ASN A 53 -1.57 -9.76 1.79
N PHE A 54 -1.67 -8.45 2.04
CA PHE A 54 -2.92 -7.71 2.05
C PHE A 54 -3.71 -7.91 0.74
N ALA A 55 -3.09 -7.73 -0.42
CA ALA A 55 -3.75 -7.92 -1.71
C ALA A 55 -4.23 -9.36 -1.97
N MET A 56 -3.59 -10.37 -1.39
CA MET A 56 -4.09 -11.75 -1.41
C MET A 56 -5.33 -11.92 -0.53
N PHE A 57 -5.32 -11.35 0.68
CA PHE A 57 -6.49 -11.34 1.58
C PHE A 57 -7.71 -10.63 0.97
N PHE A 58 -7.51 -9.55 0.21
CA PHE A 58 -8.63 -8.85 -0.46
C PHE A 58 -9.30 -9.64 -1.59
N LYS A 59 -8.61 -10.62 -2.18
CA LYS A 59 -9.24 -11.52 -3.15
C LYS A 59 -10.32 -12.39 -2.48
N ILE A 60 -10.17 -12.66 -1.19
CA ILE A 60 -11.14 -13.37 -0.35
C ILE A 60 -12.22 -12.38 0.15
N ALA A 61 -11.82 -11.17 0.55
CA ALA A 61 -12.73 -10.17 1.12
C ALA A 61 -13.67 -9.48 0.11
N GLN A 62 -13.45 -9.54 -1.21
CA GLN A 62 -14.48 -9.07 -2.15
C GLN A 62 -15.77 -9.93 -2.12
N SER A 63 -15.71 -11.15 -1.55
CA SER A 63 -16.91 -11.95 -1.27
C SER A 63 -17.62 -11.57 0.05
N ALA A 64 -16.95 -10.85 0.95
CA ALA A 64 -17.44 -10.54 2.29
C ALA A 64 -17.35 -9.04 2.57
N LYS A 65 -18.49 -8.39 2.81
CA LYS A 65 -18.73 -6.94 3.08
C LYS A 65 -17.82 -6.24 4.13
N ILE A 66 -16.50 -6.36 4.05
CA ILE A 66 -15.53 -5.90 5.06
C ILE A 66 -14.97 -4.51 4.71
N PHE A 67 -15.05 -4.09 3.44
CA PHE A 67 -14.43 -2.84 2.99
C PHE A 67 -15.11 -1.56 3.54
N LEU A 68 -16.27 -1.64 4.19
CA LEU A 68 -16.98 -0.45 4.67
C LEU A 68 -16.39 0.18 5.95
N LEU A 69 -15.40 -0.44 6.60
CA LEU A 69 -14.95 0.01 7.92
C LEU A 69 -13.71 0.92 7.95
N MET A 70 -12.99 1.10 6.83
CA MET A 70 -11.72 1.88 6.83
C MET A 70 -11.81 3.27 6.18
N ILE A 71 -13.01 3.72 5.78
CA ILE A 71 -13.24 5.04 5.19
C ILE A 71 -14.41 5.76 5.90
N LYS A 72 -14.52 5.59 7.22
CA LYS A 72 -15.38 6.41 8.07
C LYS A 72 -14.60 6.95 9.23
#